data_AF-A0A9E1MJZ3-F1
#
_entry.id   AF-A0A9E1MJZ3-F1
#
_cell.length_a   1.000
_cell.length_b   1.000
_cell.length_c   1.000
_cell.angle_alpha   90.00
_cell.angle_beta   90.00
_cell.angle_gamma   90.00
#
_symmetry.space_group_name_H-M   'P 1'
#
loop_
_entity.id
_entity.type
_entity.pdbx_description
1 polymer ?
#
loop_
_entity_poly.entity_id
_entity_poly.type
_entity_poly.pdbx_seq_one_letter_code
_entity_poly.pdbx_strand_id
1 'polypeptide(L)' 'MKSIKILRMERNLKQTDLAEKLGISQGAVSYWESDGAFPPSRFLPKLASIFGCTIDELFEGESLHETGA' A
#
# COMPACT_ATOMS: atom_id res chain seq x y z
N MET A 1 2.78 -1.84 8.66
CA MET A 1 2.24 -1.95 7.27
C MET A 1 3.38 -1.79 6.27
N LYS A 2 3.48 -2.64 5.24
CA LYS A 2 4.41 -2.39 4.13
C LYS A 2 4.03 -1.04 3.49
N SER A 3 5.00 -0.15 3.30
CA SER A 3 4.73 1.16 2.72
C SER A 3 4.10 1.00 1.33
N ILE A 4 2.92 1.61 1.11
CA ILE A 4 2.24 1.62 -0.20
C ILE A 4 3.17 2.14 -1.29
N LYS A 5 4.05 3.09 -0.93
CA LYS A 5 5.08 3.63 -1.81
C LYS A 5 6.05 2.56 -2.30
N ILE A 6 6.51 1.67 -1.41
CA ILE A 6 7.42 0.58 -1.74
C ILE A 6 6.74 -0.39 -2.70
N LEU A 7 5.56 -0.89 -2.34
CA LEU A 7 4.78 -1.82 -3.17
C LEU A 7 4.44 -1.24 -4.55
N ARG A 8 4.12 0.06 -4.60
CA ARG A 8 3.88 0.78 -5.85
C ARG A 8 5.13 0.84 -6.72
N MET A 9 6.28 1.17 -6.12
CA MET A 9 7.55 1.28 -6.83
C MET A 9 8.07 -0.07 -7.34
N GLU A 10 7.89 -1.15 -6.57
CA GLU A 10 8.19 -2.52 -7.03
C GLU A 10 7.39 -2.92 -8.27
N ARG A 11 6.23 -2.31 -8.48
CA ARG A 11 5.38 -2.48 -9.66
C ARG A 11 5.62 -1.44 -10.76
N ASN A 12 6.64 -0.60 -10.62
CA ASN A 12 6.96 0.49 -11.54
C ASN A 12 5.76 1.43 -11.80
N LEU A 13 4.87 1.58 -10.83
CA LEU A 13 3.69 2.43 -10.95
C LEU A 13 4.02 3.84 -10.45
N LYS A 14 3.52 4.86 -11.14
CA LYS A 14 3.43 6.23 -10.62
C LYS A 14 2.24 6.34 -9.66
N GLN A 15 2.23 7.38 -8.82
CA GLN A 15 1.07 7.65 -7.95
C GLN A 15 -0.21 7.86 -8.75
N THR A 16 -0.11 8.47 -9.94
CA THR A 16 -1.22 8.60 -10.90
C THR A 16 -1.75 7.25 -11.36
N ASP A 17 -0.86 6.31 -11.69
CA ASP A 17 -1.25 5.00 -12.23
C ASP A 17 -1.98 4.18 -11.16
N LEU A 18 -1.53 4.25 -9.90
CA LEU A 18 -2.23 3.63 -8.77
C LEU A 18 -3.58 4.29 -8.52
N ALA A 19 -3.65 5.62 -8.60
CA ALA A 19 -4.89 6.38 -8.42
C ALA A 19 -5.93 6.03 -9.49
N GLU A 20 -5.52 5.93 -10.75
CA GLU A 20 -6.37 5.49 -11.88
C GLU A 20 -6.92 4.08 -11.66
N LYS A 21 -6.06 3.13 -11.26
CA LYS A 21 -6.49 1.75 -10.95
C LYS A 21 -7.50 1.68 -9.81
N LEU A 22 -7.41 2.59 -8.85
CA LEU A 22 -8.28 2.65 -7.68
C LEU A 22 -9.51 3.55 -7.88
N GLY A 23 -9.55 4.36 -8.93
CA GLY A 23 -10.63 5.33 -9.17
C GLY A 23 -10.63 6.47 -8.14
N ILE A 24 -9.46 6.93 -7.72
CA ILE A 24 -9.28 8.00 -6.72
C ILE A 24 -8.34 9.09 -7.26
N SER A 25 -8.14 10.17 -6.48
CA SER A 25 -7.16 11.20 -6.85
C SER A 25 -5.72 10.76 -6.54
N GLN A 26 -4.76 11.27 -7.32
CA GLN A 26 -3.33 11.10 -7.02
C GLN A 26 -2.96 11.67 -5.63
N GLY A 27 -3.65 12.73 -5.19
CA GLY A 27 -3.49 13.28 -3.84
C GLY A 27 -3.88 12.29 -2.74
N ALA A 28 -4.91 11.46 -2.94
CA ALA A 28 -5.25 10.40 -1.99
C ALA A 28 -4.13 9.37 -1.85
N VAL A 29 -3.51 8.96 -2.97
CA VAL A 29 -2.34 8.08 -2.95
C VAL A 29 -1.16 8.75 -2.24
N SER A 30 -0.87 10.02 -2.55
CA SER A 30 0.21 10.75 -1.89
C SER A 30 -0.01 10.88 -0.38
N TYR A 31 -1.25 11.08 0.06
CA TYR A 31 -1.59 11.16 1.48
C TYR A 31 -1.36 9.83 2.20
N TRP A 32 -1.68 8.69 1.55
CA TRP A 32 -1.41 7.37 2.10
C TRP A 32 0.08 7.00 2.14
N GLU A 33 0.88 7.57 1.24
CA GLU A 33 2.33 7.33 1.18
C GLU A 33 3.16 8.20 2.14
N SER A 34 2.58 9.25 2.72
CA SER A 34 3.31 10.28 3.49
C SER A 34 2.95 10.29 4.99
N ASP A 35 2.63 9.12 5.57
CA ASP A 35 2.22 8.93 6.98
C ASP A 35 0.91 9.61 7.42
N GLY A 36 0.16 10.22 6.48
CA GLY A 36 -1.03 11.00 6.82
C GLY A 36 -2.27 10.16 7.16
N ALA A 37 -2.45 9.00 6.52
CA ALA A 37 -3.56 8.09 6.80
C ALA A 37 -3.40 6.73 6.11
N PHE A 38 -4.07 5.73 6.66
CA PHE A 38 -4.26 4.44 6.01
C PHE A 38 -5.33 4.51 4.90
N PRO A 39 -5.19 3.71 3.83
CA PRO A 39 -6.28 3.55 2.87
C PRO A 39 -7.51 2.96 3.59
N PRO A 40 -8.72 3.50 3.33
CA PRO A 40 -9.95 2.91 3.85
C PRO A 40 -10.06 1.41 3.52
N SER A 41 -10.61 0.61 4.43
CA SER A 41 -10.66 -0.86 4.33
C SER A 41 -11.24 -1.38 3.00
N ARG A 42 -12.18 -0.64 2.40
CA ARG A 42 -12.75 -0.92 1.08
C ARG A 42 -11.72 -1.03 -0.05
N PHE A 43 -10.56 -0.40 0.09
CA PHE A 43 -9.49 -0.45 -0.91
C PHE A 43 -8.53 -1.61 -0.72
N LEU A 44 -8.51 -2.25 0.46
CA LEU A 44 -7.56 -3.31 0.77
C LEU A 44 -7.62 -4.50 -0.21
N PRO A 45 -8.80 -5.03 -0.60
CA PRO A 45 -8.86 -6.12 -1.56
C PRO A 45 -8.27 -5.73 -2.93
N LYS A 46 -8.48 -4.48 -3.34
CA LYS A 46 -7.99 -3.99 -4.64
C LYS A 46 -6.49 -3.69 -4.61
N LEU A 47 -5.99 -3.14 -3.49
CA LEU A 47 -4.56 -2.94 -3.27
C LEU A 47 -3.81 -4.28 -3.25
N ALA A 48 -4.34 -5.28 -2.52
CA ALA A 48 -3.81 -6.64 -2.48
C ALA A 48 -3.73 -7.23 -3.90
N SER A 49 -4.79 -7.09 -4.71
CA SER A 49 -4.79 -7.52 -6.11
C SER A 49 -3.76 -6.79 -6.98
N ILE A 50 -3.66 -5.45 -6.89
CA ILE A 50 -2.70 -4.64 -7.67
C ILE A 50 -1.26 -4.98 -7.28
N PHE A 51 -1.01 -5.19 -5.99
CA PHE A 51 0.30 -5.51 -5.42
C PHE A 51 0.57 -7.01 -5.36
N GLY A 52 -0.32 -7.87 -5.87
CA GLY A 52 -0.10 -9.32 -5.95
C GLY A 52 0.28 -9.95 -4.61
N CYS A 53 -0.30 -9.47 -3.52
CA CYS A 53 -0.12 -9.98 -2.17
C CYS A 53 -1.49 -10.15 -1.51
N THR A 54 -1.52 -10.77 -0.33
CA THR A 54 -2.69 -10.85 0.53
C THR A 54 -2.91 -9.51 1.25
N ILE A 55 -4.10 -9.36 1.85
CA ILE A 55 -4.40 -8.20 2.67
C ILE A 55 -3.49 -8.18 3.90
N ASP A 56 -3.25 -9.33 4.53
CA ASP A 56 -2.37 -9.47 5.70
C ASP A 56 -0.92 -9.03 5.37
N GLU A 57 -0.39 -9.42 4.21
CA GLU A 57 0.94 -9.00 3.73
C GLU A 57 1.05 -7.48 3.49
N LEU A 58 -0.07 -6.77 3.28
CA LEU A 58 -0.06 -5.30 3.27
C LEU A 58 0.28 -4.77 4.67
N PHE A 59 -0.19 -5.42 5.74
CA PHE A 59 -0.02 -4.98 7.12
C PHE A 59 1.24 -5.50 7.80
N GLU A 60 1.79 -6.64 7.36
CA GLU A 60 2.97 -7.33 7.92
C GLU A 60 4.28 -6.54 7.95
N GLY A 61 4.34 -5.31 7.43
CA GLY A 61 5.49 -4.41 7.60
C GLY A 61 5.72 -3.91 9.03
N GLU A 62 4.97 -4.41 10.03
CA GLU A 62 5.28 -4.28 11.46
C GLU A 62 5.33 -5.66 12.13
N SER A 63 5.98 -6.64 11.51
CA SER A 63 6.50 -7.78 12.27
C SER A 63 7.77 -7.32 12.99
N LEU A 64 7.56 -6.97 14.25
CA LEU A 64 8.48 -7.06 15.38
C LEU A 64 9.78 -7.79 15.03
N HIS A 65 10.92 -7.10 15.22
CA HIS A 65 12.15 -7.80 15.56
C HIS A 65 11.86 -8.63 16.83
N GLU A 66 11.45 -9.89 16.66
CA GLU A 66 11.78 -10.90 17.64
C GLU A 66 13.30 -11.07 17.58
N THR A 67 13.97 -10.42 18.54
CA THR A 67 15.32 -10.80 18.94
C THR A 67 15.28 -12.28 19.30
N GLY A 68 15.89 -13.14 18.49
CA GLY A 68 15.85 -14.58 18.74
C GLY A 68 16.80 -15.40 17.88
N ALA A 69 18.11 -15.32 18.17
CA ALA A 69 19.04 -16.44 18.36
C ALA A 69 20.45 -15.90 18.67
#